data_AF-A0A847W4Z0-F1
#
_entry.id   AF-A0A847W4Z0-F1
#
_cell.length_a   1.000
_cell.length_b   1.000
_cell.length_c   1.000
_cell.angle_alpha   90.00
_cell.angle_beta   90.00
_cell.angle_gamma   90.00
#
_symmetry.space_group_name_H-M   'P 1'
#
loop_
_entity.id
_entity.type
_entity.pdbx_description
1 polymer ?
#
loop_
_entity_poly.entity_id
_entity_poly.type
_entity_poly.pdbx_seq_one_letter_code
_entity_poly.pdbx_strand_id
1 'polypeptide(L)'
;GVGTSTLLRMNINKAFKELNAPFNVRVEHTSISRARGARCDLIVSFPTFARDLANVNVDVIMIDNLMDQNEINTKIKNYLVEKNLINIEEE
;
A
#
# COMPACT_ATOMS: atom_id res chain seq x y z
N GLY A 1 -14.94 -2.22 -3.57
CA GLY A 1 -15.71 -1.77 -4.74
C GLY A 1 -14.91 -0.76 -5.55
N VAL A 2 -15.31 -0.50 -6.80
CA VAL A 2 -14.55 0.34 -7.75
C VAL A 2 -14.23 1.74 -7.20
N GLY A 3 -15.18 2.39 -6.54
CA GLY A 3 -14.97 3.72 -5.94
C GLY A 3 -13.94 3.71 -4.81
N THR A 4 -14.11 2.81 -3.84
CA THR A 4 -13.20 2.64 -2.68
C THR A 4 -11.77 2.31 -3.12
N SER A 5 -11.61 1.40 -4.09
CA SER A 5 -10.28 1.01 -4.58
C SER A 5 -9.62 2.10 -5.44
N THR A 6 -10.41 2.92 -6.13
CA THR A 6 -9.89 4.09 -6.86
C THR A 6 -9.39 5.15 -5.91
N LEU A 7 -10.16 5.48 -4.87
CA LEU A 7 -9.76 6.47 -3.87
C LEU A 7 -8.52 6.00 -3.09
N LEU A 8 -8.50 4.74 -2.65
CA LEU A 8 -7.31 4.18 -2.01
C LEU A 8 -6.08 4.30 -2.93
N ARG A 9 -6.19 3.90 -4.21
CA ARG A 9 -5.10 4.06 -5.19
C ARG A 9 -4.61 5.51 -5.28
N MET A 10 -5.50 6.50 -5.27
CA MET A 10 -5.11 7.92 -5.32
C MET A 10 -4.33 8.33 -4.07
N ASN A 11 -4.76 7.87 -2.89
CA ASN A 11 -4.10 8.19 -1.62
C ASN A 11 -2.73 7.51 -1.51
N ILE A 12 -2.61 6.25 -1.94
CA ILE A 12 -1.31 5.56 -2.01
C ILE A 12 -0.34 6.30 -2.95
N ASN A 13 -0.81 6.72 -4.14
CA ASN A 13 0.03 7.51 -5.04
C ASN A 13 0.48 8.84 -4.41
N LYS A 14 -0.41 9.50 -3.66
CA LYS A 14 -0.08 10.74 -2.96
C LYS A 14 0.99 10.50 -1.88
N ALA A 15 0.84 9.46 -1.08
CA ALA A 15 1.80 9.08 -0.05
C ALA A 15 3.21 8.85 -0.62
N PHE A 16 3.34 8.08 -1.70
CA PHE A 16 4.64 7.86 -2.35
C PHE A 16 5.26 9.14 -2.91
N LYS A 17 4.45 10.09 -3.39
CA LYS A 17 4.93 11.40 -3.85
C LYS A 17 5.43 12.25 -2.68
N GLU A 18 4.71 12.27 -1.57
CA GLU A 18 5.08 13.03 -0.37
C GLU A 18 6.38 12.52 0.26
N LEU A 19 6.62 11.21 0.20
CA LEU A 19 7.85 10.57 0.68
C LEU A 19 9.07 10.79 -0.24
N ASN A 20 8.90 11.46 -1.39
CA ASN A 20 9.97 11.70 -2.38
C ASN A 20 10.81 10.44 -2.67
N ALA A 21 10.15 9.30 -2.83
CA ALA A 21 10.83 8.02 -3.02
C ALA A 21 11.80 8.08 -4.23
N PRO A 22 13.03 7.58 -4.11
CA PRO A 22 14.06 7.70 -5.16
C PRO A 22 13.83 6.75 -6.36
N PHE A 23 12.66 6.12 -6.43
CA PHE A 23 12.31 5.13 -7.43
C PHE A 23 10.89 5.36 -7.95
N ASN A 24 10.61 4.83 -9.14
CA ASN A 24 9.30 4.97 -9.76
C ASN A 24 8.31 3.95 -9.19
N VAL A 25 7.14 4.41 -8.76
CA VAL A 25 6.09 3.55 -8.18
C VAL A 25 4.91 3.44 -9.13
N ARG A 26 4.46 2.20 -9.38
CA ARG A 26 3.25 1.92 -10.17
C ARG A 26 2.16 1.37 -9.25
N VAL A 27 1.08 2.13 -9.09
CA VAL A 27 -0.06 1.74 -8.25
C VAL A 27 -1.27 1.41 -9.13
N GLU A 28 -1.73 0.17 -9.03
CA GLU A 28 -2.93 -0.33 -9.69
C GLU A 28 -3.94 -0.83 -8.68
N HIS A 29 -5.22 -0.86 -9.09
CA HIS A 29 -6.24 -1.54 -8.31
C HIS A 29 -6.82 -2.71 -9.12
N THR A 30 -7.25 -3.75 -8.42
CA THR A 30 -7.86 -4.94 -9.02
C THR A 30 -8.78 -5.62 -8.02
N SER A 31 -9.48 -6.68 -8.42
CA SER A 31 -10.30 -7.49 -7.51
C SER A 31 -9.41 -8.33 -6.58
N ILE A 32 -9.91 -8.68 -5.39
CA ILE A 32 -9.20 -9.56 -4.43
C ILE A 32 -8.78 -10.88 -5.09
N SER A 33 -9.65 -11.47 -5.91
CA SER A 33 -9.36 -12.69 -6.66
C SER A 33 -8.14 -12.57 -7.59
N ARG A 34 -7.96 -11.42 -8.23
CA ARG A 34 -6.81 -11.15 -9.12
C ARG A 34 -5.57 -10.74 -8.33
N ALA A 35 -5.74 -9.99 -7.24
CA ALA A 35 -4.63 -9.53 -6.41
C ALA A 35 -3.77 -10.69 -5.88
N ARG A 36 -4.40 -11.82 -5.51
CA ARG A 36 -3.69 -13.03 -5.02
C ARG A 36 -2.66 -13.62 -6.00
N GLY A 37 -2.84 -13.40 -7.31
CA GLY A 37 -1.92 -13.87 -8.35
C GLY A 37 -1.20 -12.74 -9.09
N ALA A 38 -1.33 -11.50 -8.62
CA ALA A 38 -0.72 -10.34 -9.26
C ALA A 38 0.80 -10.34 -9.03
N ARG A 39 1.55 -9.97 -10.06
CA ARG A 39 2.99 -9.68 -9.91
C ARG A 39 3.14 -8.28 -9.36
N CYS A 40 3.36 -8.18 -8.05
CA CYS A 40 3.58 -6.92 -7.33
C CYS A 40 4.45 -7.18 -6.11
N ASP A 41 5.06 -6.12 -5.60
CA ASP A 41 5.92 -6.17 -4.40
C ASP A 41 5.10 -5.95 -3.12
N LEU A 42 3.95 -5.28 -3.22
CA LEU A 42 3.11 -4.89 -2.08
C LEU A 42 1.63 -4.91 -2.48
N ILE A 43 0.80 -5.50 -1.62
CA ILE A 43 -0.66 -5.41 -1.68
C ILE A 43 -1.13 -4.47 -0.55
N VAL A 44 -2.01 -3.53 -0.88
CA VAL A 44 -2.67 -2.67 0.11
C VAL A 44 -4.17 -2.92 0.07
N SER A 45 -4.76 -3.25 1.22
CA SER A 45 -6.19 -3.61 1.31
C SER A 45 -6.79 -3.22 2.67
N PHE A 46 -8.02 -3.64 2.94
CA PHE A 46 -8.73 -3.39 4.19
C PHE A 46 -8.73 -4.64 5.09
N PRO A 47 -8.82 -4.49 6.43
CA PRO A 47 -8.86 -5.61 7.38
C PRO A 47 -9.94 -6.65 7.08
N THR A 48 -11.06 -6.24 6.47
CA THR A 48 -12.14 -7.15 6.06
C THR A 48 -11.69 -8.23 5.07
N PHE A 49 -10.62 -7.98 4.31
CA PHE A 49 -10.03 -8.93 3.34
C PHE A 49 -8.74 -9.60 3.84
N ALA A 50 -8.39 -9.43 5.12
CA ALA A 50 -7.15 -10.00 5.67
C ALA A 50 -7.10 -11.52 5.53
N ARG A 51 -8.23 -12.20 5.74
CA ARG A 51 -8.33 -13.66 5.57
C ARG A 51 -8.12 -14.10 4.12
N ASP A 52 -8.61 -13.34 3.15
CA ASP A 52 -8.44 -13.63 1.72
C ASP A 52 -6.98 -13.46 1.26
N LEU A 53 -6.23 -12.60 1.95
CA LEU A 53 -4.84 -12.24 1.64
C LEU A 53 -3.81 -12.93 2.55
N ALA A 54 -4.22 -13.72 3.54
CA ALA A 54 -3.30 -14.33 4.51
C ALA A 54 -2.28 -15.30 3.90
N ASN A 55 -2.58 -15.89 2.73
CA ASN A 55 -1.76 -16.91 2.07
C ASN A 55 -1.14 -16.41 0.75
N VAL A 56 -0.84 -15.12 0.64
CA VAL A 56 -0.12 -14.57 -0.52
C VAL A 56 1.37 -14.44 -0.20
N ASN A 57 2.23 -14.68 -1.19
CA ASN A 57 3.69 -14.60 -1.03
C ASN A 57 4.22 -13.17 -1.21
N VAL A 58 3.39 -12.17 -0.96
CA VAL A 58 3.66 -10.74 -1.19
C VAL A 58 3.33 -10.00 0.10
N ASP A 59 4.06 -8.94 0.41
CA ASP A 59 3.78 -8.14 1.60
C ASP A 59 2.37 -7.52 1.51
N VAL A 60 1.69 -7.42 2.66
CA VAL A 60 0.33 -6.89 2.72
C VAL A 60 0.23 -5.83 3.81
N ILE A 61 -0.18 -4.62 3.43
CA ILE A 61 -0.54 -3.54 4.36
C ILE A 61 -2.07 -3.45 4.44
N MET A 62 -2.59 -3.47 5.66
CA MET A 62 -4.00 -3.22 5.93
C MET A 62 -4.21 -1.75 6.26
N ILE A 63 -5.18 -1.10 5.63
CA ILE A 63 -5.60 0.27 5.91
C ILE A 63 -6.99 0.23 6.54
N ASP A 64 -7.13 0.87 7.71
CA ASP A 64 -8.35 0.92 8.49
C ASP A 64 -9.28 2.03 7.97
N ASN A 65 -8.72 3.21 7.69
CA ASN A 65 -9.47 4.35 7.18
C ASN A 65 -8.82 4.94 5.93
N LEU A 66 -9.45 4.74 4.78
CA LEU A 66 -8.97 5.29 3.50
C LEU A 66 -8.93 6.82 3.46
N MET A 67 -9.59 7.54 4.37
CA MET A 67 -9.52 9.00 4.48
C MET A 67 -8.38 9.48 5.38
N ASP A 68 -7.81 8.59 6.21
CA ASP A 68 -6.71 8.93 7.10
C ASP A 68 -5.36 8.89 6.35
N GLN A 69 -4.94 10.05 5.86
CA GLN A 69 -3.65 10.17 5.16
C GLN A 69 -2.47 9.91 6.09
N ASN A 70 -2.59 10.19 7.39
CA ASN A 70 -1.51 9.97 8.34
C ASN A 70 -1.28 8.46 8.52
N GLU A 71 -2.37 7.69 8.64
CA GLU A 71 -2.31 6.22 8.71
C GLU A 71 -1.62 5.64 7.45
N ILE A 72 -2.08 6.07 6.27
CA ILE A 72 -1.55 5.59 4.99
C ILE A 72 -0.07 5.94 4.84
N ASN A 73 0.31 7.19 5.09
CA ASN A 73 1.69 7.66 4.99
C ASN A 73 2.60 6.93 5.97
N THR A 74 2.17 6.75 7.22
CA THR A 74 2.94 6.06 8.25
C THR A 74 3.17 4.59 7.88
N LYS A 75 2.11 3.88 7.46
CA LYS A 75 2.23 2.46 7.09
C LYS A 75 3.12 2.25 5.86
N ILE A 76 3.01 3.11 4.84
CA ILE A 76 3.90 3.06 3.66
C ILE A 76 5.34 3.40 4.05
N LYS A 77 5.56 4.46 4.82
CA LYS A 77 6.89 4.86 5.29
C LYS A 77 7.57 3.72 6.04
N ASN A 78 6.88 3.13 7.02
CA ASN A 78 7.41 2.01 7.81
C ASN A 78 7.80 0.84 6.91
N TYR A 79 6.92 0.44 5.98
CA TYR A 79 7.23 -0.62 5.02
C TYR A 79 8.49 -0.33 4.20
N LEU A 80 8.64 0.90 3.68
CA LEU A 80 9.81 1.27 2.89
C LEU A 80 11.11 1.26 3.71
N VAL A 81 11.06 1.71 4.96
CA VAL A 81 12.21 1.66 5.88
C VAL A 81 12.56 0.21 6.23
N GLU A 82 11.58 -0.62 6.57
CA GLU A 82 11.78 -2.04 6.88
C GLU A 82 12.42 -2.82 5.71
N LYS A 83 12.05 -2.47 4.48
CA LYS A 83 12.65 -3.03 3.26
C LYS A 83 13.96 -2.36 2.84
N ASN A 84 14.47 -1.40 3.63
CA ASN A 84 15.67 -0.61 3.32
C ASN A 84 15.61 0.07 1.94
N LEU A 85 14.41 0.47 1.51
CA LEU A 85 14.17 1.13 0.23
C LEU A 85 14.36 2.65 0.33
N ILE A 86 14.19 3.20 1.53
CA ILE A 86 14.48 4.60 1.85
C ILE A 86 15.20 4.67 3.20
N ASN A 87 16.14 5.60 3.31
CA ASN A 87 16.74 5.98 4.59
C ASN A 87 16.16 7.32 4.98
N ILE A 88 15.43 7.36 6.09
CA ILE A 88 14.94 8.60 6.65
C ILE A 88 15.80 8.82 7.89
N GLU A 89 16.74 9.75 7.79
CA GLU A 89 17.39 10.29 8.98
C GLU A 89 16.25 10.94 9.79
N GLU A 90 15.98 10.42 10.98
CA GLU A 90 15.14 11.13 11.94
C GLU A 90 15.93 12.39 12.33
N GLU A 91 15.56 13.53 11.74
CA GLU A 91 16.03 14.87 12.15
C GLU A 91 15.67 15.17 13.60
#